data_AF-G9G708-F1
#
_entry.id   AF-G9G708-F1
#
_cell.length_a   1.000
_cell.length_b   1.000
_cell.length_c   1.000
_cell.angle_alpha   90.00
_cell.angle_beta   90.00
_cell.angle_gamma   90.00
#
_symmetry.space_group_name_H-M   'P 1'
#
loop_
_entity.id
_entity.type
_entity.pdbx_description
1 polymer ?
#
loop_
_entity_poly.entity_id
_entity_poly.type
_entity_poly.pdbx_seq_one_letter_code
_entity_poly.pdbx_strand_id
1 'polypeptide(L)'
;LLTSTMAASLLSVASVQAQETDTTWTARTVSEVKADLVKQDNKSSYTVKYGDTLSVISEAMSIDMNVLAKINNIADINLIYPETTLTVT
;
A
#
# COMPACT_ATOMS: atom_id res chain seq x y z
N LEU A 1 8.35 -64.13 27.50
CA LEU A 1 9.44 -63.17 27.26
C LEU A 1 8.86 -61.76 27.37
N LEU A 2 9.32 -61.00 28.35
CA LEU A 2 8.99 -59.59 28.58
C LEU A 2 9.91 -58.72 27.71
N THR A 3 9.37 -57.80 26.92
CA THR A 3 10.10 -56.57 26.52
C THR A 3 9.13 -55.40 26.54
N SER A 4 9.23 -54.67 27.64
CA SER A 4 8.77 -53.29 27.83
C SER A 4 9.60 -52.35 26.95
N THR A 5 8.98 -51.41 26.23
CA THR A 5 9.66 -50.18 25.77
C THR A 5 8.68 -49.01 25.64
N MET A 6 9.17 -47.83 26.02
CA MET A 6 8.44 -46.67 26.55
C MET A 6 7.92 -45.67 25.50
N ALA A 7 6.96 -44.86 25.99
CA ALA A 7 6.36 -43.60 25.52
C ALA A 7 7.02 -42.82 24.36
N ALA A 8 6.16 -42.27 23.49
CA ALA A 8 6.45 -41.06 22.73
C ALA A 8 5.27 -40.08 22.85
N SER A 9 5.45 -39.09 23.72
CA SER A 9 4.57 -37.94 23.89
C SER A 9 4.32 -37.25 22.55
N LEU A 10 3.05 -37.14 22.15
CA LEU A 10 2.66 -36.31 21.01
C LEU A 10 2.73 -34.84 21.44
N LEU A 11 3.93 -34.26 21.41
CA LEU A 11 4.05 -32.81 21.27
C LEU A 11 3.37 -32.49 19.94
N SER A 12 2.17 -31.92 20.03
CA SER A 12 1.50 -31.32 18.89
C SER A 12 2.41 -30.20 18.41
N VAL A 13 3.24 -30.51 17.41
CA VAL A 13 3.89 -29.50 16.59
C VAL A 13 2.75 -28.81 15.86
N ALA A 14 2.20 -27.76 16.48
CA ALA A 14 1.50 -26.74 15.74
C ALA A 14 2.51 -26.23 14.72
N SER A 15 2.46 -26.76 13.50
CA SER A 15 3.15 -26.16 12.39
C SER A 15 2.63 -24.74 12.32
N VAL A 16 3.46 -23.79 12.72
CA VAL A 16 3.23 -22.38 12.42
C VAL A 16 3.26 -22.30 10.91
N GLN A 17 2.10 -22.46 10.30
CA GLN A 17 1.91 -22.23 8.89
C GLN A 17 1.89 -20.71 8.75
N ALA A 18 3.04 -20.13 8.41
CA ALA A 18 3.07 -18.77 7.89
C ALA A 18 2.24 -18.79 6.60
N GLN A 19 1.01 -18.27 6.69
CA GLN A 19 0.15 -18.14 5.54
C GLN A 19 0.57 -16.88 4.80
N GLU A 20 1.46 -17.05 3.81
CA GLU A 20 1.79 -16.01 2.85
C GLU A 20 0.48 -15.59 2.20
N THR A 21 0.03 -14.38 2.49
CA THR A 21 -1.15 -13.84 1.84
C THR A 21 -0.70 -13.51 0.42
N ASP A 22 -1.21 -14.23 -0.57
CA ASP A 22 -0.97 -14.04 -2.02
C ASP A 22 -1.52 -12.67 -2.48
N THR A 23 -1.01 -11.59 -1.90
CA THR A 23 -1.23 -10.23 -2.34
C THR A 23 -0.30 -10.01 -3.53
N THR A 24 -0.77 -10.42 -4.71
CA THR A 24 -0.09 -10.02 -5.94
C THR A 24 -0.15 -8.48 -5.99
N TRP A 25 1.01 -7.84 -5.83
CA TRP A 25 1.10 -6.39 -5.94
C TRP A 25 0.54 -5.96 -7.30
N THR A 26 -0.43 -5.05 -7.27
CA THR A 26 -1.02 -4.47 -8.48
C THR A 26 -0.95 -2.96 -8.35
N ALA A 27 -0.38 -2.31 -9.37
CA ALA A 27 -0.40 -0.86 -9.46
C ALA A 27 -1.83 -0.39 -9.71
N ARG A 28 -2.23 0.68 -9.02
CA ARG A 28 -3.56 1.28 -9.22
C ARG A 28 -3.58 2.16 -10.45
N THR A 29 -4.74 2.23 -11.08
CA THR A 29 -4.96 3.00 -12.32
C THR A 29 -5.37 4.44 -12.03
N VAL A 30 -5.15 5.32 -13.01
CA VAL A 30 -5.57 6.72 -12.95
C VAL A 30 -7.06 6.87 -12.66
N SER A 31 -7.90 6.01 -13.22
CA SER A 31 -9.36 6.04 -13.02
C SER A 31 -9.75 5.72 -11.57
N GLU A 32 -9.10 4.74 -10.96
CA GLU A 32 -9.32 4.39 -9.55
C GLU A 32 -8.85 5.50 -8.62
N VAL A 33 -7.70 6.12 -8.92
CA VAL A 33 -7.22 7.28 -8.17
C VAL A 33 -8.17 8.47 -8.32
N LYS A 34 -8.65 8.75 -9.55
CA LYS A 34 -9.62 9.83 -9.81
C LYS A 34 -10.93 9.65 -9.03
N ALA A 35 -11.41 8.42 -8.86
CA ALA A 35 -12.64 8.13 -8.14
C ALA A 35 -12.56 8.45 -6.63
N ASP A 36 -11.34 8.41 -6.09
CA ASP A 36 -11.04 8.66 -4.68
C ASP A 36 -10.62 10.12 -4.38
N LEU A 37 -10.55 10.98 -5.40
CA LEU A 37 -10.22 12.39 -5.21
C LEU A 37 -11.31 13.11 -4.45
N VAL A 38 -10.92 13.86 -3.42
CA VAL A 38 -11.83 14.74 -2.68
C VAL A 38 -11.65 16.15 -3.21
N LYS A 39 -12.73 16.73 -3.75
CA LYS A 39 -12.77 18.12 -4.21
C LYS A 39 -13.70 18.94 -3.33
N GLN A 40 -13.19 20.02 -2.76
CA GLN A 40 -13.94 20.96 -1.93
C GLN A 40 -13.54 22.39 -2.29
N ASP A 41 -14.52 23.18 -2.76
CA ASP A 41 -14.31 24.54 -3.27
C ASP A 41 -13.20 24.61 -4.34
N ASN A 42 -12.09 25.29 -4.03
CA ASN A 42 -10.91 25.40 -4.89
C ASN A 42 -9.79 24.42 -4.52
N LYS A 43 -10.06 23.42 -3.67
CA LYS A 43 -9.06 22.45 -3.21
C LYS A 43 -9.36 21.06 -3.73
N SER A 44 -8.31 20.34 -4.11
CA SER A 44 -8.34 18.91 -4.41
C SER A 44 -7.34 18.19 -3.53
N SER A 45 -7.76 17.10 -2.89
CA SER A 45 -6.89 16.27 -2.05
C SER A 45 -7.01 14.79 -2.38
N TYR A 46 -5.94 14.06 -2.06
CA TYR A 46 -5.84 12.62 -2.27
C TYR A 46 -4.99 11.96 -1.19
N THR A 47 -5.44 10.84 -0.63
CA THR A 47 -4.63 10.02 0.29
C THR A 47 -4.01 8.86 -0.47
N VAL A 48 -2.68 8.81 -0.50
CA VAL A 48 -1.89 7.76 -1.16
C VAL A 48 -2.28 6.40 -0.60
N LYS A 49 -2.58 5.44 -1.47
CA LYS A 49 -2.83 4.04 -1.12
C LYS A 49 -1.70 3.15 -1.61
N TYR A 50 -1.65 1.94 -1.07
CA TYR A 50 -0.71 0.92 -1.53
C TYR A 50 -0.90 0.64 -3.03
N GLY A 51 0.21 0.61 -3.77
CA GLY A 51 0.19 0.42 -5.23
C GLY A 51 0.06 1.71 -6.05
N ASP A 52 -0.05 2.87 -5.42
CA ASP A 52 -0.02 4.15 -6.13
C ASP A 52 1.43 4.58 -6.44
N THR A 53 1.58 5.39 -7.49
CA THR A 53 2.81 6.14 -7.77
C THR A 53 2.49 7.61 -7.92
N LEU A 54 3.48 8.48 -7.69
CA LEU A 54 3.29 9.92 -7.82
C LEU A 54 2.84 10.32 -9.25
N SER A 55 3.32 9.58 -10.27
CA SER A 55 2.94 9.79 -11.66
C SER A 55 1.43 9.60 -11.89
N VAL A 56 0.88 8.46 -11.48
CA VAL A 56 -0.56 8.14 -11.60
C VAL A 56 -1.41 9.15 -10.83
N ILE A 57 -0.96 9.56 -9.63
CA ILE A 57 -1.70 10.54 -8.82
C ILE A 57 -1.67 11.92 -9.48
N SER A 58 -0.53 12.37 -9.99
CA SER A 58 -0.41 13.64 -10.68
C SER A 58 -1.28 13.70 -11.94
N GLU A 59 -1.32 12.62 -12.72
CA GLU A 59 -2.20 12.49 -13.88
C GLU A 59 -3.68 12.48 -13.47
N ALA A 60 -4.02 11.79 -12.37
CA ALA A 60 -5.38 11.79 -11.83
C ALA A 60 -5.85 13.19 -11.43
N MET A 61 -4.97 13.96 -10.77
CA MET A 61 -5.22 15.34 -10.36
C MET A 61 -5.09 16.34 -11.51
N SER A 62 -4.58 15.91 -12.68
CA SER A 62 -4.28 16.78 -13.83
C SER A 62 -3.30 17.90 -13.48
N ILE A 63 -2.28 17.58 -12.69
CA ILE A 63 -1.20 18.47 -12.25
C ILE A 63 0.13 17.86 -12.66
N ASP A 64 1.11 18.70 -13.03
CA ASP A 64 2.46 18.22 -13.30
C ASP A 64 3.06 17.54 -12.06
N MET A 65 3.73 16.41 -12.26
CA MET A 65 4.30 15.60 -11.18
C MET A 65 5.30 16.39 -10.32
N ASN A 66 6.14 17.24 -10.93
CA ASN A 66 7.12 18.06 -10.21
C ASN A 66 6.43 19.19 -9.44
N VAL A 67 5.35 19.76 -10.01
CA VAL A 67 4.53 20.76 -9.31
C VAL A 67 3.85 20.14 -8.10
N LEU A 68 3.26 18.95 -8.25
CA LEU A 68 2.63 18.22 -7.15
C LEU A 68 3.64 17.91 -6.04
N ALA A 69 4.84 17.43 -6.42
CA ALA A 69 5.95 17.17 -5.50
C ALA A 69 6.35 18.43 -4.73
N LYS A 70 6.50 19.56 -5.44
CA LYS A 70 6.90 20.83 -4.85
C LYS A 70 5.87 21.37 -3.87
N ILE A 71 4.58 21.34 -4.22
CA ILE A 71 3.48 21.82 -3.37
C ILE A 71 3.39 21.00 -2.08
N ASN A 72 3.69 19.70 -2.14
CA ASN A 72 3.59 18.78 -1.01
C ASN A 72 4.95 18.47 -0.35
N ASN A 73 5.99 19.25 -0.65
CA ASN A 73 7.33 19.11 -0.08
C ASN A 73 7.94 17.70 -0.20
N ILE A 74 7.65 16.99 -1.30
CA ILE A 74 8.21 15.67 -1.60
C ILE A 74 9.65 15.84 -2.08
N ALA A 75 10.60 15.35 -1.29
CA ALA A 75 12.04 15.46 -1.59
C ALA A 75 12.50 14.45 -2.65
N ASP A 76 11.98 13.23 -2.61
CA ASP A 76 12.26 12.18 -3.59
C ASP A 76 10.95 11.75 -4.26
N ILE A 77 10.80 12.08 -5.54
CA ILE A 77 9.61 11.77 -6.34
C ILE A 77 9.38 10.27 -6.54
N ASN A 78 10.40 9.44 -6.27
CA ASN A 78 10.30 7.98 -6.34
C ASN A 78 9.89 7.35 -5.00
N LEU A 79 9.78 8.14 -3.93
CA LEU A 79 9.48 7.67 -2.59
C LEU A 79 8.29 8.43 -2.00
N ILE A 80 7.12 7.81 -2.08
CA ILE A 80 5.90 8.26 -1.41
C ILE A 80 5.37 7.14 -0.51
N TYR A 81 4.70 7.53 0.56
CA TYR A 81 4.20 6.59 1.57
C TYR A 81 2.68 6.53 1.53
N PRO A 82 2.07 5.34 1.67
CA PRO A 82 0.64 5.20 1.93
C PRO A 82 0.20 6.06 3.13
N GLU A 83 -1.07 6.45 3.13
CA GLU A 83 -1.69 7.35 4.12
C GLU A 83 -1.17 8.79 4.10
N THR A 84 -0.24 9.13 3.19
CA THR A 84 0.16 10.52 2.95
C THR A 84 -0.94 11.25 2.19
N THR A 85 -1.37 12.41 2.67
CA THR A 85 -2.36 13.24 1.98
C THR A 85 -1.67 14.29 1.12
N LEU A 86 -1.92 14.25 -0.19
CA LEU A 86 -1.49 15.25 -1.16
C LEU A 86 -2.62 16.26 -1.39
N THR A 87 -2.29 17.55 -1.42
CA THR A 87 -3.26 18.64 -1.62
C THR A 87 -2.81 19.58 -2.73
N VAL A 88 -3.79 20.14 -3.45
CA VAL A 88 -3.65 21.19 -4.46
C VAL A 88 -4.74 22.24 -4.23
N THR A 89 -4.44 23.52 -4.45
CA THR A 89 -5.34 24.68 -4.31
C THR A 89 -5.20 25.62 -5.50
#